data_AF-A0A6P5MBF4-F1
#
_entry.id   AF-A0A6P5MBF4-F1
#
_cell.length_a   1.000
_cell.length_b   1.000
_cell.length_c   1.000
_cell.angle_alpha   90.00
_cell.angle_beta   90.00
_cell.angle_gamma   90.00
#
_symmetry.space_group_name_H-M   'P 1'
#
loop_
_entity.id
_entity.type
_entity.pdbx_description
1 polymer ?
#
loop_
_entity_poly.entity_id
_entity_poly.type
_entity_poly.pdbx_seq_one_letter_code
_entity_poly.pdbx_strand_id
1 'polypeptide(L)'
;MDGASKHRTPYGRRSGPAGSPLKLLPRDIWVRIATKVANNSIQDLLNLESTCKVFFDAGRLAVVYKHAMVWNMPWVSFLRYPDRAERQFMDRCVDAGNPDAILRDGLHEYFFMARRDARMDLLTSAVS
;
A
#
# COMPACT_ATOMS: atom_id res chain seq x y z
N MET A 1 59.88 -43.68 -3.16
CA MET A 1 58.75 -43.19 -2.33
C MET A 1 58.09 -42.10 -3.12
N ASP A 2 57.04 -42.40 -3.87
CA ASP A 2 56.29 -41.39 -4.64
C ASP A 2 54.79 -41.72 -4.58
N GLY A 3 54.10 -41.11 -3.63
CA GLY A 3 52.65 -41.22 -3.46
C GLY A 3 51.97 -39.96 -4.00
N ALA A 4 51.55 -39.98 -5.26
CA ALA A 4 50.76 -38.90 -5.85
C ALA A 4 49.28 -39.04 -5.42
N SER A 5 48.87 -38.26 -4.43
CA SER A 5 47.48 -38.15 -3.97
C SER A 5 46.64 -37.36 -4.99
N LYS A 6 45.74 -38.06 -5.71
CA LYS A 6 44.76 -37.44 -6.60
C LYS A 6 43.49 -37.10 -5.81
N HIS A 7 43.38 -35.86 -5.36
CA HIS A 7 42.12 -35.32 -4.86
C HIS A 7 41.13 -35.18 -6.03
N ARG A 8 40.18 -36.10 -6.13
CA ARG A 8 38.95 -35.94 -6.92
C ARG A 8 37.88 -35.33 -6.02
N THR A 9 37.49 -34.09 -6.28
CA THR A 9 36.29 -33.49 -5.67
C THR A 9 35.07 -33.67 -6.59
N PRO A 10 33.85 -33.75 -6.03
CA PRO A 10 32.70 -34.34 -6.70
C PRO A 10 32.03 -33.37 -7.67
N TYR A 11 31.45 -33.98 -8.72
CA TYR A 11 30.55 -33.41 -9.71
C TYR A 11 29.65 -32.28 -9.20
N GLY A 12 29.64 -31.19 -9.98
CA GLY A 12 28.74 -30.06 -9.78
C GLY A 12 27.29 -30.50 -9.65
N ARG A 13 26.64 -30.06 -8.57
CA ARG A 13 25.18 -30.12 -8.45
C ARG A 13 24.60 -29.26 -9.56
N ARG A 14 23.97 -29.88 -10.56
CA ARG A 14 23.01 -29.17 -11.39
C ARG A 14 21.83 -28.83 -10.50
N SER A 15 21.78 -27.58 -10.04
CA SER A 15 20.57 -27.00 -9.52
C SER A 15 19.52 -27.09 -10.63
N GLY A 16 18.49 -27.92 -10.44
CA GLY A 16 17.29 -27.86 -11.27
C GLY A 16 16.70 -26.45 -11.23
N PRO A 17 15.79 -26.07 -12.16
CA PRO A 17 15.25 -24.73 -12.18
C PRO A 17 14.60 -24.44 -10.83
N ALA A 18 15.26 -23.59 -10.03
CA ALA A 18 14.78 -23.21 -8.72
C ALA A 18 13.49 -22.41 -8.94
N GLY A 19 12.35 -23.08 -8.77
CA GLY A 19 11.06 -22.40 -8.76
C GLY A 19 11.12 -21.28 -7.73
N SER A 20 10.80 -20.06 -8.13
CA SER A 20 10.82 -18.92 -7.21
C SER A 20 9.97 -19.25 -5.98
N PRO A 21 10.48 -19.13 -4.74
CA PRO A 21 9.73 -19.45 -3.52
C PRO A 21 8.36 -18.75 -3.45
N LEU A 22 8.24 -17.59 -4.10
CA LEU A 22 7.01 -16.81 -4.20
C LEU A 22 5.86 -17.50 -4.96
N LYS A 23 6.16 -18.50 -5.80
CA LYS A 23 5.16 -19.29 -6.53
C LYS A 23 4.66 -20.51 -5.74
N LEU A 24 5.23 -20.76 -4.56
CA LEU A 24 4.85 -21.91 -3.73
C LEU A 24 3.56 -21.67 -2.95
N LEU A 25 3.26 -20.41 -2.61
CA LEU A 25 2.05 -20.08 -1.87
C LEU A 25 0.91 -19.69 -2.82
N PRO A 26 -0.32 -20.20 -2.56
CA PRO A 26 -1.53 -19.71 -3.19
C PRO A 26 -1.72 -18.19 -3.08
N ARG A 27 -2.37 -17.61 -4.08
CA ARG A 27 -2.58 -16.16 -4.19
C ARG A 27 -3.29 -15.57 -2.97
N ASP A 28 -4.28 -16.26 -2.42
CA ASP A 28 -5.04 -15.83 -1.25
C ASP A 28 -4.16 -15.67 0.00
N ILE A 29 -3.10 -16.47 0.15
CA ILE A 29 -2.15 -16.32 1.25
C ILE A 29 -1.39 -14.99 1.11
N TRP A 30 -0.93 -14.66 -0.10
CA TRP A 30 -0.28 -13.37 -0.36
C TRP A 30 -1.20 -12.18 -0.11
N VAL A 31 -2.48 -12.31 -0.47
CA VAL A 31 -3.49 -11.27 -0.19
C VAL A 31 -3.71 -11.11 1.31
N ARG A 32 -3.78 -12.20 2.09
CA ARG A 32 -3.90 -12.12 3.56
C ARG A 32 -2.68 -11.48 4.20
N ILE A 33 -1.48 -11.76 3.70
CA ILE A 33 -0.24 -11.11 4.14
C ILE A 33 -0.31 -9.61 3.83
N ALA A 34 -0.60 -9.22 2.59
CA ALA A 34 -0.71 -7.82 2.19
C ALA A 34 -1.78 -7.07 3.00
N THR A 35 -2.92 -7.70 3.27
CA THR A 35 -3.99 -7.15 4.11
C THR A 35 -3.49 -6.88 5.54
N LYS A 36 -2.77 -7.84 6.15
CA LYS A 36 -2.17 -7.65 7.47
C LYS A 36 -1.11 -6.55 7.48
N VAL A 37 -0.28 -6.47 6.45
CA VAL A 37 0.73 -5.41 6.32
C VAL A 37 0.05 -4.04 6.22
N ALA A 38 -0.94 -3.90 5.33
CA ALA A 38 -1.71 -2.68 5.14
C ALA A 38 -2.42 -2.20 6.42
N ASN A 39 -2.97 -3.13 7.21
CA ASN A 39 -3.64 -2.84 8.48
C ASN A 39 -2.67 -2.39 9.59
N ASN A 40 -1.37 -2.59 9.43
CA ASN A 40 -0.36 -2.13 10.39
C ASN A 40 0.37 -0.87 9.90
N SER A 41 0.68 -0.80 8.61
CA SER A 41 1.54 0.26 8.06
C SER A 41 1.35 0.38 6.55
N ILE A 42 0.86 1.55 6.11
CA ILE A 42 0.79 1.89 4.68
C ILE A 42 2.19 1.89 4.07
N GLN A 43 3.20 2.37 4.79
CA GLN A 43 4.57 2.42 4.30
C GLN A 43 5.10 1.01 4.02
N ASP A 44 4.81 0.05 4.91
CA ASP A 44 5.22 -1.34 4.70
C ASP A 44 4.46 -1.99 3.55
N LEU A 45 3.20 -1.60 3.31
CA LEU A 45 2.47 -2.04 2.13
C LEU A 45 3.13 -1.53 0.84
N LEU A 46 3.52 -0.25 0.79
CA LEU A 46 4.20 0.32 -0.38
C LEU A 46 5.56 -0.35 -0.62
N ASN A 47 6.31 -0.60 0.45
CA ASN A 47 7.54 -1.37 0.38
C ASN A 47 7.28 -2.78 -0.16
N LEU A 48 6.25 -3.48 0.36
CA LEU A 48 5.84 -4.81 -0.09
C LEU A 48 5.51 -4.81 -1.59
N GLU A 49 4.69 -3.87 -2.06
CA GLU A 49 4.33 -3.72 -3.48
C GLU A 49 5.55 -3.51 -4.39
N SER A 50 6.57 -2.80 -3.91
CA SER A 50 7.78 -2.49 -4.68
C SER A 50 8.73 -3.68 -4.88
N THR A 51 8.59 -4.74 -4.07
CA THR A 51 9.58 -5.84 -4.06
C THR A 51 9.41 -6.81 -5.23
N CYS A 52 8.18 -7.15 -5.61
CA CYS A 52 7.93 -8.06 -6.74
C CYS A 52 6.49 -7.98 -7.26
N LYS A 53 6.28 -8.52 -8.48
CA LYS A 53 4.97 -8.55 -9.13
C LYS A 53 3.89 -9.28 -8.34
N VAL A 54 4.20 -10.39 -7.66
CA VAL A 54 3.22 -11.14 -6.86
C VAL A 54 2.66 -10.28 -5.73
N PHE A 55 3.54 -9.56 -5.05
CA PHE A 55 3.15 -8.65 -3.97
C PHE A 55 2.43 -7.41 -4.49
N PHE A 56 2.89 -6.84 -5.60
CA PHE A 56 2.19 -5.77 -6.29
C PHE A 56 0.74 -6.14 -6.63
N ASP A 57 0.55 -7.31 -7.26
CA ASP A 57 -0.78 -7.79 -7.67
C ASP A 57 -1.67 -8.14 -6.46
N ALA A 58 -1.07 -8.56 -5.34
CA ALA A 58 -1.80 -8.87 -4.10
C ALA A 58 -2.18 -7.60 -3.31
N GLY A 59 -1.26 -6.64 -3.20
CA GLY A 59 -1.43 -5.39 -2.46
C GLY A 59 -2.48 -4.46 -3.06
N ARG A 60 -2.69 -4.54 -4.38
CA ARG A 60 -3.67 -3.69 -5.09
C ARG A 60 -5.09 -4.23 -5.15
N LEU A 61 -5.43 -5.26 -4.37
CA LEU A 61 -6.80 -5.75 -4.29
C LEU A 61 -7.66 -4.90 -3.36
N ALA A 62 -8.95 -4.76 -3.70
CA ALA A 62 -9.92 -4.02 -2.91
C ALA A 62 -9.96 -4.44 -1.43
N VAL A 63 -9.82 -5.75 -1.11
CA VAL A 63 -9.77 -6.23 0.27
C VAL A 63 -8.60 -5.64 1.08
N VAL A 64 -7.47 -5.36 0.45
CA VAL A 64 -6.31 -4.74 1.11
C VAL A 64 -6.64 -3.29 1.46
N TYR A 65 -7.19 -2.53 0.51
CA TYR A 65 -7.62 -1.14 0.74
C TYR A 65 -8.73 -1.04 1.79
N LYS A 66 -9.68 -1.97 1.79
CA LYS A 66 -10.76 -2.05 2.78
C LYS A 66 -10.24 -2.14 4.22
N HIS A 67 -9.08 -2.76 4.41
CA HIS A 67 -8.46 -3.00 5.72
C HIS A 67 -7.17 -2.19 5.95
N ALA A 68 -6.83 -1.26 5.07
CA ALA A 68 -5.63 -0.45 5.23
C ALA A 68 -5.77 0.54 6.39
N MET A 69 -4.69 0.73 7.17
CA MET A 69 -4.67 1.68 8.28
C MET A 69 -4.51 3.11 7.77
N VAL A 70 -5.62 3.80 7.53
CA VAL A 70 -5.62 5.19 7.02
C VAL A 70 -5.46 6.24 8.12
N TRP A 71 -5.52 5.85 9.40
CA TRP A 71 -5.59 6.81 10.50
C TRP A 71 -4.33 7.67 10.67
N ASN A 72 -3.17 7.11 10.30
CA ASN A 72 -1.87 7.77 10.44
C ASN A 72 -1.53 8.74 9.29
N MET A 73 -2.38 8.86 8.26
CA MET A 73 -2.13 9.81 7.16
C MET A 73 -2.40 11.26 7.58
N PRO A 74 -1.47 12.22 7.35
CA PRO A 74 -1.67 13.61 7.73
C PRO A 74 -2.86 14.26 6.99
N TRP A 75 -3.75 14.90 7.74
CA TRP A 75 -4.89 15.65 7.18
C TRP A 75 -4.46 16.83 6.27
N VAL A 76 -3.31 17.44 6.57
CA VAL A 76 -2.79 18.61 5.85
C VAL A 76 -2.44 18.28 4.39
N SER A 77 -2.14 17.02 4.09
CA SER A 77 -1.82 16.59 2.73
C SER A 77 -3.00 16.74 1.77
N PHE A 78 -4.22 16.46 2.23
CA PHE A 78 -5.43 16.48 1.41
C PHE A 78 -5.87 17.90 1.02
N LEU A 79 -5.62 18.88 1.89
CA LEU A 79 -6.09 20.25 1.73
C LEU A 79 -5.33 21.07 0.70
N ARG A 80 -4.09 20.66 0.39
CA ARG A 80 -3.12 21.50 -0.32
C ARG A 80 -2.72 20.91 -1.67
N TYR A 81 -2.91 19.60 -1.88
CA TYR A 81 -2.50 18.88 -3.10
C TYR A 81 -3.44 17.70 -3.40
N PRO A 82 -4.59 17.94 -4.05
CA PRO A 82 -5.55 16.89 -4.38
C PRO A 82 -4.97 15.81 -5.31
N ASP A 83 -3.97 16.13 -6.14
CA ASP A 83 -3.35 15.17 -7.07
C ASP A 83 -2.25 14.29 -6.45
N ARG A 84 -2.06 14.33 -5.12
CA ARG A 84 -1.06 13.45 -4.48
C ARG A 84 -1.49 12.00 -4.49
N ALA A 85 -0.50 11.11 -4.56
CA ALA A 85 -0.65 9.67 -4.39
C ALA A 85 -1.40 9.29 -3.10
N GLU A 86 -1.27 10.11 -2.04
CA GLU A 86 -2.01 9.95 -0.78
C GLU A 86 -3.53 10.06 -0.97
N ARG A 87 -4.00 11.03 -1.78
CA ARG A 87 -5.43 11.18 -2.07
C ARG A 87 -5.94 10.00 -2.88
N GLN A 88 -5.23 9.61 -3.93
CA GLN A 88 -5.58 8.43 -4.73
C GLN A 88 -5.58 7.12 -3.92
N PHE A 89 -4.75 7.03 -2.89
CA PHE A 89 -4.77 5.89 -1.97
C PHE A 89 -6.02 5.93 -1.07
N MET A 90 -6.34 7.11 -0.53
CA MET A 90 -7.55 7.31 0.28
C MET A 90 -8.82 7.04 -0.53
N ASP A 91 -8.93 7.55 -1.75
CA ASP A 91 -10.08 7.31 -2.63
C ASP A 91 -10.27 5.81 -2.87
N ARG A 92 -9.19 5.07 -3.15
CA ARG A 92 -9.25 3.60 -3.26
C ARG A 92 -9.70 2.90 -1.98
N CYS A 93 -9.37 3.45 -0.81
CA CYS A 93 -9.87 2.93 0.47
C CYS A 93 -11.36 3.22 0.65
N VAL A 94 -11.82 4.41 0.27
CA VAL A 94 -13.25 4.78 0.27
C VAL A 94 -14.04 3.86 -0.67
N ASP A 95 -13.58 3.70 -1.91
CA ASP A 95 -14.20 2.83 -2.91
C ASP A 95 -14.28 1.37 -2.46
N ALA A 96 -13.27 0.91 -1.70
CA ALA A 96 -13.23 -0.43 -1.13
C ALA A 96 -14.11 -0.60 0.13
N GLY A 97 -14.73 0.47 0.62
CA GLY A 97 -15.58 0.45 1.80
C GLY A 97 -14.81 0.41 3.12
N ASN A 98 -13.63 1.04 3.17
CA ASN A 98 -12.88 1.20 4.41
C ASN A 98 -13.60 2.19 5.34
N PRO A 99 -14.03 1.78 6.55
CA PRO A 99 -14.84 2.62 7.43
C PRO A 99 -14.06 3.84 7.93
N ASP A 100 -12.77 3.70 8.22
CA ASP A 100 -11.92 4.80 8.69
C ASP A 100 -11.69 5.81 7.56
N ALA A 101 -11.55 5.35 6.32
CA ALA A 101 -11.38 6.23 5.17
C ALA A 101 -12.65 7.04 4.90
N ILE A 102 -13.81 6.38 4.92
CA ILE A 102 -15.12 7.02 4.75
C ILE A 102 -15.35 8.06 5.84
N LEU A 103 -15.08 7.73 7.11
CA LEU A 103 -15.22 8.67 8.22
C LEU A 103 -14.33 9.90 8.04
N ARG A 104 -13.05 9.69 7.66
CA ARG A 104 -12.11 10.80 7.46
C ARG A 104 -12.48 11.66 6.26
N ASP A 105 -12.87 11.06 5.15
CA ASP A 105 -13.29 11.81 3.95
C ASP A 105 -14.55 12.66 4.25
N GLY A 106 -15.55 12.07 4.91
CA GLY A 106 -16.74 12.81 5.34
C GLY A 106 -16.44 13.95 6.31
N LEU A 107 -15.56 13.72 7.30
CA LEU A 107 -15.09 14.76 8.22
C LEU A 107 -14.32 15.86 7.46
N HIS A 108 -13.58 15.53 6.41
CA HIS A 108 -12.86 16.49 5.58
C HIS A 108 -13.79 17.41 4.80
N GLU A 109 -14.77 16.83 4.11
CA GLU A 109 -15.78 17.61 3.40
C GLU A 109 -16.56 18.53 4.36
N TYR A 110 -16.96 18.00 5.53
CA TYR A 110 -17.73 18.77 6.51
C TYR A 110 -16.92 19.93 7.14
N PHE A 111 -15.70 19.67 7.63
CA PHE A 111 -14.96 20.69 8.37
C PHE A 111 -14.20 21.66 7.48
N PHE A 112 -13.70 21.21 6.33
CA PHE A 112 -12.76 22.00 5.55
C PHE A 112 -13.35 22.55 4.26
N MET A 113 -14.22 21.81 3.56
CA MET A 113 -14.81 22.31 2.32
C MET A 113 -16.03 23.17 2.61
N ALA A 114 -17.01 22.66 3.36
CA ALA A 114 -18.22 23.43 3.69
C ALA A 114 -17.91 24.75 4.45
N ARG A 115 -16.88 24.76 5.31
CA ARG A 115 -16.45 26.00 5.98
C ARG A 115 -15.67 26.95 5.09
N ARG A 116 -14.97 26.46 4.05
CA ARG A 116 -14.32 27.34 3.07
C ARG A 116 -15.36 28.10 2.28
N ASP A 117 -16.40 27.43 1.80
CA ASP A 117 -17.45 28.05 1.00
C ASP A 117 -18.15 29.15 1.79
N ALA A 118 -18.61 28.82 3.01
CA ALA A 118 -19.22 29.81 3.91
C ALA A 118 -18.29 31.01 4.22
N ARG A 119 -16.97 30.78 4.33
CA ARG A 119 -16.01 31.88 4.52
C ARG A 119 -15.85 32.72 3.25
N MET A 120 -15.80 32.10 2.08
CA MET A 120 -15.69 32.80 0.80
C MET A 120 -16.92 33.69 0.56
N ASP A 121 -18.11 33.22 0.93
CA ASP A 121 -19.34 34.03 0.87
C ASP A 121 -19.23 35.28 1.76
N LEU A 122 -18.76 35.11 3.00
CA LEU A 122 -18.53 36.24 3.92
C LEU A 122 -17.49 37.23 3.37
N LEU A 123 -16.38 36.74 2.80
CA LEU A 123 -15.37 37.60 2.18
C LEU A 123 -15.93 38.38 0.99
N THR A 124 -16.74 37.74 0.14
CA THR A 124 -17.42 38.40 -0.98
C THR A 124 -18.37 39.50 -0.49
N SER A 125 -19.13 39.22 0.58
CA SER A 125 -20.07 40.19 1.17
C SER A 125 -19.39 41.40 1.80
N ALA A 126 -18.16 41.26 2.30
CA ALA A 126 -17.43 42.34 2.96
C ALA A 126 -16.73 43.31 1.98
N VAL A 127 -16.61 42.92 0.70
CA VAL A 127 -15.99 43.72 -0.37
C VAL A 127 -17.05 44.36 -1.28
N SER A 128 -18.33 44.07 -1.03
CA SER A 128 -19.50 44.67 -1.69
C SER A 128 -19.98 45.90 -0.91
#